data_AF-A0A0V8J8J0-F1
#
_entry.id   AF-A0A0V8J8J0-F1
#
_cell.length_a   1.000
_cell.length_b   1.000
_cell.length_c   1.000
_cell.angle_alpha   90.00
_cell.angle_beta   90.00
_cell.angle_gamma   90.00
#
_symmetry.space_group_name_H-M   'P 1'
#
loop_
_entity.id
_entity.type
_entity.pdbx_description
1 polymer ?
#
loop_
_entity_poly.entity_id
_entity_poly.type
_entity_poly.pdbx_seq_one_letter_code
_entity_poly.pdbx_strand_id
1 'polypeptide(L)'
;MKEPNKLMVVAHPDDEIFFGGDELIQEKGWKVICISDRNDATRKKEFETVMKEVGAEHEIWNYRDAWTEHVNRHELETDLRRVLAEREYKKIVTHNLKGEYGHPEHKALSEIMDNMVDKNLYMFDFTIKKLLFFDILKRKLEILELYKSQKPAVIELLDLIAIARTVKVK
;
A
#
# COMPACT_ATOMS: atom_id res chain seq x y z
N MET A 1 3.65 9.95 -20.22
CA MET A 1 2.95 10.26 -18.95
C MET A 1 3.91 11.07 -18.09
N LYS A 2 3.43 12.02 -17.26
CA LYS A 2 4.32 12.70 -16.30
C LYS A 2 4.83 11.67 -15.30
N GLU A 3 6.11 11.76 -14.93
CA GLU A 3 6.70 10.89 -13.92
C GLU A 3 5.91 10.95 -12.60
N PRO A 4 5.66 9.81 -11.93
CA PRO A 4 4.98 9.80 -10.65
C PRO A 4 5.71 10.63 -9.60
N ASN A 5 4.95 11.47 -8.89
CA ASN A 5 5.42 12.32 -7.79
C ASN A 5 4.76 11.96 -6.45
N LYS A 6 4.07 10.83 -6.39
CA LYS A 6 3.50 10.24 -5.17
C LYS A 6 3.95 8.79 -5.07
N LEU A 7 4.21 8.35 -3.85
CA LEU A 7 4.70 7.00 -3.55
C LEU A 7 3.75 6.34 -2.57
N MET A 8 3.37 5.09 -2.81
CA MET A 8 2.71 4.24 -1.83
C MET A 8 3.58 3.00 -1.61
N VAL A 9 3.86 2.64 -0.37
CA VAL A 9 4.65 1.45 -0.01
C VAL A 9 3.81 0.56 0.89
N VAL A 10 3.54 -0.66 0.44
CA VAL A 10 2.69 -1.63 1.13
C VAL A 10 3.41 -2.96 1.33
N ALA A 11 2.96 -3.70 2.34
CA ALA A 11 3.51 -4.99 2.72
C ALA A 11 3.15 -6.05 1.67
N HIS A 12 1.86 -6.21 1.38
CA HIS A 12 1.33 -7.28 0.54
C HIS A 12 0.56 -6.75 -0.67
N PRO A 13 0.46 -7.54 -1.76
CA PRO A 13 -0.48 -7.25 -2.84
C PRO A 13 -1.90 -7.24 -2.30
N ASP A 14 -2.73 -6.21 -2.57
CA ASP A 14 -4.10 -5.96 -2.07
C ASP A 14 -4.19 -4.81 -1.06
N ASP A 15 -3.20 -4.66 -0.18
CA ASP A 15 -3.14 -3.59 0.83
C ASP A 15 -3.30 -2.20 0.21
N GLU A 16 -2.73 -2.00 -0.99
CA GLU A 16 -2.79 -0.71 -1.69
C GLU A 16 -4.21 -0.34 -2.11
N ILE A 17 -5.07 -1.32 -2.39
CA ILE A 17 -6.49 -1.08 -2.63
C ILE A 17 -7.28 -1.16 -1.34
N PHE A 18 -7.04 -2.11 -0.43
CA PHE A 18 -7.76 -2.20 0.85
C PHE A 18 -7.70 -0.89 1.62
N PHE A 19 -6.52 -0.30 1.72
CA PHE A 19 -6.29 0.82 2.61
C PHE A 19 -6.00 2.13 1.90
N GLY A 20 -5.43 2.09 0.70
CA GLY A 20 -5.10 3.26 -0.11
C GLY A 20 -5.94 3.43 -1.38
N GLY A 21 -6.94 2.58 -1.62
CA GLY A 21 -7.64 2.55 -2.90
C GLY A 21 -8.35 3.85 -3.25
N ASP A 22 -8.82 4.61 -2.26
CA ASP A 22 -9.44 5.92 -2.49
C ASP A 22 -8.48 6.93 -3.11
N GLU A 23 -7.21 6.92 -2.71
CA GLU A 23 -6.13 7.73 -3.27
C GLU A 23 -5.80 7.35 -4.72
N LEU A 24 -5.69 6.04 -4.98
CA LEU A 24 -5.34 5.51 -6.30
C LEU A 24 -6.46 5.71 -7.33
N ILE A 25 -7.71 5.74 -6.87
CA ILE A 25 -8.89 6.01 -7.71
C ILE A 25 -8.98 7.51 -8.04
N GLN A 26 -8.80 8.38 -7.05
CA GLN A 26 -9.06 9.82 -7.19
C GLN A 26 -7.90 10.57 -7.82
N GLU A 27 -6.67 10.08 -7.66
CA GLU A 27 -5.48 10.81 -8.06
C GLU A 27 -4.57 10.00 -9.00
N LYS A 28 -3.88 10.70 -9.90
CA LYS A 28 -2.83 10.13 -10.77
C LYS A 28 -1.43 10.49 -10.29
N GLY A 29 -0.43 9.86 -10.89
CA GLY A 29 0.99 10.11 -10.60
C GLY A 29 1.51 9.32 -9.41
N TRP A 30 1.00 8.10 -9.22
CA TRP A 30 1.43 7.17 -8.18
C TRP A 30 2.49 6.19 -8.71
N LYS A 31 3.51 5.97 -7.89
CA LYS A 31 4.33 4.76 -7.89
C LYS A 31 3.93 3.92 -6.68
N VAL A 32 3.65 2.63 -6.85
CA VAL A 32 3.31 1.70 -5.76
C VAL A 32 4.39 0.64 -5.63
N ILE A 33 4.95 0.50 -4.44
CA ILE A 33 5.90 -0.56 -4.10
C ILE A 33 5.19 -1.56 -3.20
N CYS A 34 5.09 -2.81 -3.65
CA CYS A 34 4.71 -3.92 -2.80
C CYS A 34 5.96 -4.74 -2.47
N ILE A 35 6.27 -4.91 -1.19
CA ILE A 35 7.59 -5.44 -0.78
C ILE A 35 7.65 -6.98 -0.78
N SER A 36 6.52 -7.68 -0.89
CA SER A 36 6.44 -9.15 -0.78
C SER A 36 5.77 -9.81 -2.00
N ASP A 37 5.70 -11.14 -1.97
CA ASP A 37 4.90 -11.98 -2.88
C ASP A 37 5.26 -11.96 -4.38
N ARG A 38 6.36 -11.34 -4.83
CA ARG A 38 6.76 -11.40 -6.25
C ARG A 38 6.91 -12.83 -6.80
N ASN A 39 7.33 -13.79 -5.99
CA ASN A 39 7.50 -15.18 -6.42
C ASN A 39 6.21 -16.01 -6.34
N ASP A 40 5.14 -15.49 -5.74
CA ASP A 40 3.80 -16.05 -5.90
C ASP A 40 3.22 -15.56 -7.23
N ALA A 41 3.16 -16.48 -8.21
CA ALA A 41 2.73 -16.14 -9.56
C ALA A 41 1.28 -15.63 -9.64
N THR A 42 0.41 -16.03 -8.72
CA THR A 42 -0.99 -15.60 -8.67
C THR A 42 -1.07 -14.20 -8.10
N ARG A 43 -0.53 -14.00 -6.90
CA ARG A 43 -0.52 -12.72 -6.18
C ARG A 43 0.15 -11.62 -7.02
N LYS A 44 1.31 -11.92 -7.60
CA LYS A 44 2.02 -11.00 -8.49
C LYS A 44 1.16 -10.60 -9.69
N LYS A 45 0.52 -11.56 -10.36
CA LYS A 45 -0.28 -11.28 -11.55
C LYS A 45 -1.51 -10.43 -11.21
N GLU A 46 -2.16 -10.70 -10.08
CA GLU A 46 -3.28 -9.89 -9.61
C GLU A 46 -2.83 -8.46 -9.29
N PHE A 47 -1.71 -8.29 -8.59
CA PHE A 47 -1.10 -6.98 -8.32
C PHE A 47 -0.83 -6.18 -9.60
N GLU A 48 -0.09 -6.76 -10.55
CA GLU A 48 0.24 -6.10 -11.81
C GLU A 48 -1.03 -5.74 -12.61
N THR A 49 -2.06 -6.59 -12.55
CA THR A 49 -3.37 -6.32 -13.19
C THR A 49 -4.05 -5.11 -12.54
N VAL A 50 -4.05 -5.02 -11.22
CA VAL A 50 -4.66 -3.93 -10.47
C VAL A 50 -3.88 -2.63 -10.65
N MET A 51 -2.54 -2.67 -10.63
CA MET A 51 -1.69 -1.49 -10.87
C MET A 51 -1.92 -0.91 -12.27
N LYS A 52 -2.12 -1.77 -13.27
CA LYS A 52 -2.54 -1.35 -14.61
C LYS A 52 -3.93 -0.70 -14.61
N GLU A 53 -4.89 -1.27 -13.88
CA GLU A 53 -6.27 -0.75 -13.80
C GLU A 53 -6.33 0.65 -13.18
N VAL A 54 -5.56 0.91 -12.12
CA VAL A 54 -5.49 2.24 -11.49
C VAL A 54 -4.56 3.21 -12.23
N GLY A 55 -3.69 2.69 -13.10
CA GLY A 55 -2.73 3.45 -13.89
C GLY A 55 -1.54 3.94 -13.06
N ALA A 56 -1.03 3.09 -12.16
CA ALA A 56 0.13 3.36 -11.33
C ALA A 56 1.39 2.70 -11.90
N GLU A 57 2.52 3.42 -11.81
CA GLU A 57 3.84 2.79 -11.90
C GLU A 57 3.99 1.86 -10.69
N HIS A 58 4.68 0.73 -10.83
CA HIS A 58 4.78 -0.20 -9.72
C HIS A 58 6.07 -1.03 -9.73
N GLU A 59 6.48 -1.46 -8.54
CA GLU A 59 7.42 -2.55 -8.34
C GLU A 59 6.81 -3.54 -7.34
N ILE A 60 7.06 -4.82 -7.56
CA ILE A 60 6.77 -5.88 -6.59
C ILE A 60 8.06 -6.62 -6.28
N TRP A 61 8.36 -6.78 -4.99
CA TRP A 61 9.59 -7.40 -4.48
C TRP A 61 9.30 -8.73 -3.80
N ASN A 62 10.32 -9.41 -3.26
CA ASN A 62 10.16 -10.73 -2.65
C ASN A 62 10.82 -10.83 -1.28
N TYR A 63 10.63 -9.82 -0.44
CA TYR A 63 11.04 -9.91 0.96
C TYR A 63 10.13 -10.91 1.67
N ARG A 64 10.74 -11.95 2.26
CA ARG A 64 10.06 -12.95 3.08
C ARG A 64 9.86 -12.44 4.50
N ASP A 65 8.79 -12.85 5.16
CA ASP A 65 8.28 -12.40 6.46
C ASP A 65 9.34 -12.30 7.58
N ALA A 66 10.44 -13.04 7.46
CA ALA A 66 11.65 -12.93 8.29
C ALA A 66 12.25 -11.50 8.37
N TRP A 67 11.82 -10.55 7.53
CA TRP A 67 12.23 -9.14 7.62
C TRP A 67 11.70 -8.47 8.90
N THR A 68 10.59 -8.96 9.43
CA THR A 68 10.08 -8.57 10.75
C THR A 68 11.03 -8.99 11.88
N GLU A 69 11.76 -10.10 11.70
CA GLU A 69 12.78 -10.62 12.64
C GLU A 69 14.19 -10.03 12.38
N HIS A 70 14.27 -8.93 11.62
CA HIS A 70 15.50 -8.21 11.26
C HIS A 70 16.49 -8.95 10.34
N VAL A 71 16.18 -10.14 9.85
CA VAL A 71 17.12 -10.96 9.05
C VAL A 71 17.52 -10.28 7.74
N ASN A 72 16.57 -9.63 7.07
CA ASN A 72 16.73 -8.92 5.79
C ASN A 72 16.20 -7.47 5.85
N ARG A 73 16.03 -6.92 7.07
CA ARG A 73 15.57 -5.53 7.27
C ARG A 73 16.53 -4.51 6.64
N HIS A 74 17.84 -4.71 6.75
CA HIS A 74 18.83 -3.78 6.22
C HIS A 74 18.80 -3.70 4.68
N GLU A 75 18.56 -4.83 4.01
CA GLU A 75 18.40 -4.89 2.56
C GLU A 75 17.15 -4.14 2.12
N LEU A 76 16.02 -4.41 2.80
CA LEU A 76 14.77 -3.68 2.57
C LEU A 76 14.94 -2.18 2.76
N GLU A 77 15.59 -1.76 3.84
CA GLU A 77 15.89 -0.35 4.08
C GLU A 77 16.77 0.25 2.97
N THR A 78 17.76 -0.48 2.47
CA THR A 78 18.62 -0.02 1.38
C THR A 78 17.83 0.21 0.09
N ASP A 79 16.95 -0.73 -0.27
CA ASP A 79 16.09 -0.61 -1.45
C ASP A 79 15.04 0.50 -1.29
N LEU A 80 14.46 0.67 -0.10
CA LEU A 80 13.54 1.77 0.18
C LEU A 80 14.25 3.14 0.11
N ARG A 81 15.49 3.25 0.59
CA ARG A 81 16.30 4.48 0.42
C ARG A 81 16.54 4.80 -1.04
N ARG A 82 16.83 3.78 -1.86
CA ARG A 82 16.96 3.95 -3.31
C ARG A 82 15.66 4.52 -3.88
N VAL A 83 14.51 3.91 -3.60
CA VAL A 83 13.20 4.39 -4.10
C VAL A 83 12.93 5.82 -3.64
N LEU A 84 13.09 6.12 -2.36
CA LEU A 84 12.87 7.46 -1.79
C LEU A 84 13.78 8.53 -2.42
N ALA A 85 14.98 8.14 -2.87
CA ALA A 85 15.93 9.03 -3.53
C ALA A 85 15.70 9.18 -5.04
N GLU A 86 14.82 8.38 -5.66
CA GLU A 86 14.55 8.48 -7.10
C GLU A 86 13.97 9.85 -7.47
N ARG A 87 13.10 10.41 -6.60
CA ARG A 87 12.33 11.62 -6.88
C ARG A 87 11.95 12.35 -5.58
N GLU A 88 11.70 13.65 -5.69
CA GLU A 88 11.05 14.38 -4.59
C GLU A 88 9.53 14.09 -4.60
N TYR A 89 9.10 13.15 -3.76
CA TYR A 89 7.69 12.81 -3.60
C TYR A 89 6.94 13.90 -2.81
N LYS A 90 5.81 14.33 -3.38
CA LYS A 90 4.88 15.28 -2.74
C LYS A 90 3.97 14.61 -1.71
N LYS A 91 3.84 13.27 -1.79
CA LYS A 91 3.03 12.44 -0.90
C LYS A 91 3.63 11.05 -0.86
N ILE A 92 3.91 10.55 0.33
CA ILE A 92 4.36 9.18 0.59
C ILE A 92 3.34 8.53 1.50
N VAL A 93 2.76 7.41 1.10
CA VAL A 93 1.72 6.68 1.86
C VAL A 93 2.26 5.31 2.25
N THR A 94 2.00 4.89 3.48
CA THR A 94 2.29 3.52 3.94
C THR A 94 1.32 3.09 5.04
N HIS A 95 1.55 1.91 5.61
CA HIS A 95 0.81 1.38 6.75
C HIS A 95 0.91 2.30 7.98
N ASN A 96 -0.08 2.22 8.87
CA ASN A 96 0.01 2.88 10.17
C ASN A 96 0.77 2.05 11.21
N LEU A 97 1.19 2.72 12.29
CA LEU A 97 1.95 2.08 13.38
C LEU A 97 1.18 1.00 14.14
N LYS A 98 -0.14 0.89 13.95
CA LYS A 98 -0.97 -0.19 14.53
C LYS A 98 -1.07 -1.40 13.60
N GLY A 99 -0.60 -1.30 12.35
CA GLY A 99 -0.69 -2.34 11.33
C GLY A 99 -2.13 -2.65 10.94
N GLU A 100 -2.99 -1.62 10.86
CA GLU A 100 -4.41 -1.73 10.50
C GLU A 100 -5.19 -2.64 11.44
N TYR A 101 -5.32 -3.92 11.09
CA TYR A 101 -5.93 -4.98 11.89
C TYR A 101 -4.93 -5.69 12.82
N GLY A 102 -3.74 -5.11 13.01
CA GLY A 102 -2.71 -5.59 13.92
C GLY A 102 -1.59 -6.41 13.27
N HIS A 103 -1.52 -6.45 11.94
CA HIS A 103 -0.60 -7.31 11.21
C HIS A 103 0.87 -6.97 11.52
N PRO A 104 1.71 -7.96 11.93
CA PRO A 104 3.10 -7.71 12.31
C PRO A 104 3.93 -7.05 11.21
N GLU A 105 3.77 -7.50 9.97
CA GLU A 105 4.47 -6.95 8.82
C GLU A 105 4.04 -5.50 8.55
N HIS A 106 2.76 -5.17 8.67
CA HIS A 106 2.32 -3.78 8.45
C HIS A 106 2.96 -2.83 9.47
N LYS A 107 3.06 -3.26 10.74
CA LYS A 107 3.74 -2.50 11.79
C LYS A 107 5.21 -2.31 11.49
N ALA A 108 5.91 -3.38 11.12
CA ALA A 108 7.34 -3.33 10.84
C ALA A 108 7.65 -2.43 9.63
N LEU A 109 6.86 -2.50 8.56
CA LEU A 109 7.03 -1.59 7.41
C LEU A 109 6.70 -0.15 7.79
N SER A 110 5.64 0.07 8.57
CA SER A 110 5.28 1.40 9.08
C SER A 110 6.41 2.01 9.90
N GLU A 111 7.03 1.26 10.81
CA GLU A 111 8.17 1.71 11.60
C GLU A 111 9.39 2.06 10.73
N ILE A 112 9.70 1.25 9.72
CA ILE A 112 10.81 1.54 8.78
C ILE A 112 10.53 2.85 8.05
N MET A 113 9.34 2.98 7.45
CA MET A 113 8.98 4.15 6.66
C MET A 113 8.87 5.41 7.51
N ASP A 114 8.35 5.31 8.74
CA ASP A 114 8.32 6.43 9.68
C ASP A 114 9.73 6.93 9.99
N ASN A 115 10.67 6.03 10.29
CA ASN A 115 12.06 6.42 10.57
C ASN A 115 12.81 7.00 9.36
N MET A 116 12.40 6.67 8.13
CA MET A 116 13.09 7.06 6.91
C MET A 116 12.57 8.33 6.25
N VAL A 117 11.30 8.67 6.49
CA VAL A 117 10.61 9.76 5.79
C VAL A 117 10.38 10.94 6.73
N ASP A 118 11.04 12.05 6.43
CA ASP A 118 10.98 13.25 7.28
C ASP A 118 9.79 14.19 6.99
N LYS A 119 9.24 14.13 5.76
CA LYS A 119 8.17 15.04 5.31
C LYS A 119 7.23 14.36 4.33
N ASN A 120 6.00 14.86 4.26
CA ASN A 120 4.95 14.39 3.36
C ASN A 120 4.61 12.91 3.57
N LEU A 121 4.75 12.42 4.80
CA LEU A 121 4.38 11.06 5.16
C LEU A 121 2.90 11.03 5.54
N TYR A 122 2.20 10.07 4.96
CA TYR A 122 0.81 9.77 5.21
C TYR A 122 0.70 8.30 5.58
N MET A 123 -0.25 7.99 6.45
CA MET A 123 -0.53 6.62 6.87
C MET A 123 -2.00 6.29 6.64
N PHE A 124 -2.31 5.01 6.46
CA PHE A 124 -3.69 4.53 6.42
C PHE A 124 -4.40 4.79 7.76
N ASP A 125 -5.64 5.25 7.72
CA ASP A 125 -6.44 5.62 8.89
C ASP A 125 -7.86 5.05 8.82
N PHE A 126 -8.36 4.71 10.02
CA PHE A 126 -9.68 4.13 10.26
C PHE A 126 -10.34 4.78 11.47
N THR A 127 -9.75 5.84 12.03
CA THR A 127 -10.28 6.50 13.24
C THR A 127 -11.56 7.27 12.90
N ILE A 128 -11.65 7.80 11.68
CA ILE A 128 -12.87 8.41 11.18
C ILE A 128 -13.82 7.29 10.70
N LYS A 129 -14.87 7.00 11.48
CA LYS A 129 -15.86 5.93 11.19
C LYS A 129 -16.93 6.33 10.15
N LYS A 130 -16.54 7.11 9.14
CA LYS A 130 -17.44 7.57 8.07
C LYS A 130 -17.20 6.75 6.80
N LEU A 131 -18.23 6.23 6.16
CA LEU A 131 -18.04 5.56 4.87
C LEU A 131 -17.39 6.49 3.82
N LEU A 132 -16.57 5.91 2.95
CA LEU A 132 -16.13 6.57 1.73
C LEU A 132 -17.34 7.00 0.88
N PHE A 133 -17.14 8.01 0.02
CA PHE A 133 -18.17 8.40 -0.94
C PHE A 133 -18.58 7.19 -1.79
N PHE A 134 -19.89 7.07 -2.08
CA PHE A 134 -20.47 5.90 -2.72
C PHE A 134 -19.74 5.51 -4.01
N ASP A 135 -19.45 6.46 -4.88
CA ASP A 135 -18.78 6.20 -6.15
C ASP A 135 -17.34 5.68 -5.96
N ILE A 136 -16.64 6.20 -4.95
CA ILE A 136 -15.28 5.74 -4.60
C ILE A 136 -15.33 4.34 -4.00
N LEU A 137 -16.23 4.10 -3.04
CA LEU A 137 -16.39 2.79 -2.42
C LEU A 137 -16.78 1.73 -3.45
N LYS A 138 -17.76 2.03 -4.31
CA LYS A 138 -18.17 1.15 -5.40
C LYS A 138 -16.99 0.82 -6.30
N ARG A 139 -16.23 1.83 -6.74
CA ARG A 139 -15.08 1.63 -7.61
C ARG A 139 -13.97 0.81 -6.94
N LYS A 140 -13.75 1.04 -5.64
CA LYS A 140 -12.79 0.28 -4.82
C LYS A 140 -13.17 -1.20 -4.78
N LEU A 141 -14.44 -1.53 -4.55
CA LEU A 141 -14.94 -2.91 -4.55
C LEU A 141 -14.85 -3.57 -5.93
N GLU A 142 -15.15 -2.83 -7.02
CA GLU A 142 -14.99 -3.34 -8.40
C GLU A 142 -13.54 -3.72 -8.71
N ILE A 143 -12.57 -2.92 -8.25
CA ILE A 143 -11.14 -3.20 -8.45
C ILE A 143 -10.72 -4.41 -7.60
N LEU A 144 -11.24 -4.55 -6.38
CA LEU A 144 -10.92 -5.68 -5.50
C LEU A 144 -11.37 -7.04 -6.06
N GLU A 145 -12.37 -7.08 -6.95
CA GLU A 145 -12.74 -8.31 -7.66
C GLU A 145 -11.63 -8.86 -8.57
N LEU A 146 -10.61 -8.05 -8.89
CA LEU A 146 -9.43 -8.48 -9.64
C LEU A 146 -8.46 -9.32 -8.76
N TYR A 147 -8.50 -9.15 -7.44
CA TYR A 147 -7.80 -10.01 -6.47
C TYR A 147 -8.63 -11.25 -6.16
N LYS A 148 -8.77 -12.15 -7.15
CA LYS A 148 -9.61 -13.34 -7.04
C LYS A 148 -9.14 -14.27 -5.92
N SER A 149 -7.84 -14.35 -5.69
CA SER A 149 -7.27 -15.15 -4.60
C SER A 149 -7.61 -14.60 -3.20
N GLN A 150 -8.00 -13.32 -3.09
CA GLN A 150 -8.19 -12.62 -1.82
C GLN A 150 -9.65 -12.33 -1.45
N LYS A 151 -10.60 -12.95 -2.14
CA LYS A 151 -12.03 -12.81 -1.82
C LYS A 151 -12.36 -13.04 -0.32
N PRO A 152 -11.78 -14.03 0.38
CA PRO A 152 -12.01 -14.19 1.81
C PRO A 152 -11.55 -12.97 2.62
N ALA A 153 -10.36 -12.44 2.34
CA ALA A 153 -9.82 -11.27 3.02
C ALA A 153 -10.66 -10.01 2.74
N VAL A 154 -11.13 -9.82 1.51
CA VAL A 154 -12.06 -8.73 1.15
C VAL A 154 -13.32 -8.77 2.02
N ILE A 155 -13.90 -9.96 2.22
CA ILE A 155 -15.12 -10.13 3.03
C ILE A 155 -14.83 -9.85 4.51
N GLU A 156 -13.74 -10.40 5.03
CA GLU A 156 -13.34 -10.24 6.42
C GLU A 156 -13.04 -8.78 6.79
N LEU A 157 -12.39 -8.06 5.88
CA LEU A 157 -11.94 -6.69 6.11
C LEU A 157 -12.88 -5.63 5.53
N LEU A 158 -14.07 -6.00 5.05
CA LEU A 158 -14.99 -5.10 4.35
C LEU A 158 -15.31 -3.82 5.13
N ASP A 159 -15.53 -3.94 6.45
CA ASP A 159 -15.82 -2.81 7.32
C ASP A 159 -14.64 -1.80 7.38
N LEU A 160 -13.41 -2.31 7.38
CA LEU A 160 -12.21 -1.48 7.35
C LEU A 160 -12.01 -0.88 5.95
N ILE A 161 -12.15 -1.68 4.89
CA ILE A 161 -12.04 -1.24 3.49
C ILE A 161 -13.01 -0.09 3.21
N ALA A 162 -14.23 -0.15 3.74
CA ALA A 162 -15.28 0.84 3.50
C ALA A 162 -15.00 2.21 4.14
N ILE A 163 -14.10 2.26 5.14
CA ILE A 163 -13.72 3.48 5.85
C ILE A 163 -12.23 3.83 5.72
N ALA A 164 -11.42 3.00 5.08
CA ALA A 164 -9.99 3.27 4.97
C ALA A 164 -9.75 4.54 4.15
N ARG A 165 -8.86 5.40 4.66
CA ARG A 165 -8.42 6.66 4.05
C ARG A 165 -6.96 6.91 4.44
N THR A 166 -6.35 7.99 3.94
CA THR A 166 -5.03 8.42 4.42
C THR A 166 -5.08 9.68 5.28
N VAL A 167 -4.17 9.80 6.24
CA VAL A 167 -3.96 11.00 7.05
C VAL A 167 -2.48 11.39 7.04
N LYS A 168 -2.19 12.69 7.02
CA LYS A 168 -0.82 13.19 7.08
C LYS A 168 -0.28 13.04 8.50
N VAL A 169 0.94 12.53 8.64
CA VAL A 169 1.64 12.35 9.92
C VAL A 169 2.96 13.12 10.01
N LYS A 170 3.59 13.48 8.87
CA LYS A 170 4.78 14.35 8.79
C LYS A 170 4.70 15.29 7.58
#